data_AF-A0A7K2Z4W2-F1
#
_entry.id   AF-A0A7K2Z4W2-F1
#
_cell.length_a   1.000
_cell.length_b   1.000
_cell.length_c   1.000
_cell.angle_alpha   90.00
_cell.angle_beta   90.00
_cell.angle_gamma   90.00
#
_symmetry.space_group_name_H-M   'P 1'
#
loop_
_entity.id
_entity.type
_entity.pdbx_description
1 polymer ?
#
loop_
_entity_poly.entity_id
_entity_poly.type
_entity_poly.pdbx_seq_one_letter_code
_entity_poly.pdbx_strand_id
1 'polypeptide(L)'
;TLPSGTLVKSANNASVKVIIAGAGLPVAGSDVGPDHYDLSKIVIVDDAAFNALSTTPPSGTVVHDQAGGANRYVVVDGAALPITGAEWTADGYDTRPDMGVPTSWLQTATNSTPSTGLVLMDQSGTDASRYVMVDGAALPISGAEWTANGYDTRLLMGVPGTWLRSAVSRTPSTGTVLMNQSGTDASRYVMVDGAALPISGAEWDTDDYRLRPLMGVPGTWLQAAVARPLPNKTVVTAYNNGGGTVYVMAGGMAVPLSYADFTGMGYDKAPLMGIPGTWLTTLAAKSAPSVGTLLVSPDNATVWLTVAGGKKALTAADFGPGKYSFDDVVTVPTTLTAQLPTVA
;
A
#
# COMPACT_ATOMS: atom_id res chain seq x y z
N THR A 1 -5.62 1.47 39.47
CA THR A 1 -5.13 1.92 38.15
C THR A 1 -4.53 3.30 38.32
N LEU A 2 -3.39 3.56 37.69
CA LEU A 2 -2.74 4.88 37.79
C LEU A 2 -3.41 5.88 36.83
N PRO A 3 -3.55 7.16 37.20
CA PRO A 3 -4.09 8.18 36.30
C PRO A 3 -3.23 8.42 35.05
N SER A 4 -3.85 8.85 33.94
CA SER A 4 -3.11 9.35 32.78
C SER A 4 -2.18 10.50 33.16
N GLY A 5 -1.00 10.59 32.53
CA GLY A 5 0.07 11.54 32.85
C GLY A 5 1.01 11.08 33.96
N THR A 6 0.72 9.97 34.66
CA THR A 6 1.61 9.44 35.71
C THR A 6 2.89 8.88 35.10
N LEU A 7 4.06 9.35 35.53
CA LEU A 7 5.33 8.74 35.19
C LEU A 7 5.61 7.55 36.10
N VAL A 8 5.98 6.41 35.51
CA VAL A 8 6.27 5.16 36.23
C VAL A 8 7.61 4.59 35.84
N LYS A 9 8.24 3.89 36.77
CA LYS A 9 9.49 3.16 36.58
C LYS A 9 9.50 1.89 37.43
N SER A 10 10.18 0.86 36.96
CA SER A 10 10.49 -0.34 37.76
C SER A 10 11.86 -0.15 38.45
N ALA A 11 12.00 -0.66 39.68
CA ALA A 11 13.25 -0.50 40.43
C ALA A 11 14.48 -1.10 39.71
N ASN A 12 14.26 -2.14 38.90
CA ASN A 12 15.30 -2.85 38.18
C ASN A 12 15.38 -2.49 36.68
N ASN A 13 14.57 -1.54 36.21
CA ASN A 13 14.54 -1.12 34.81
C ASN A 13 14.94 0.36 34.68
N ALA A 14 15.82 0.69 33.73
CA ALA A 14 16.22 2.07 33.48
C ALA A 14 15.12 2.91 32.79
N SER A 15 14.16 2.25 32.14
CA SER A 15 13.11 2.88 31.33
C SER A 15 12.06 3.58 32.19
N VAL A 16 11.60 4.73 31.72
CA VAL A 16 10.44 5.46 32.27
C VAL A 16 9.29 5.33 31.28
N LYS A 17 8.07 5.13 31.79
CA LYS A 17 6.85 5.15 30.99
C LYS A 17 5.90 6.22 31.52
N VAL A 18 5.13 6.87 30.65
CA VAL A 18 3.98 7.69 31.04
C VAL A 18 2.71 6.88 30.87
N ILE A 19 1.81 6.93 31.85
CA ILE A 19 0.51 6.27 31.77
C ILE A 19 -0.42 7.09 30.88
N ILE A 20 -1.03 6.48 29.86
CA ILE A 20 -2.03 7.10 28.97
C ILE A 20 -3.17 6.11 28.75
N ALA A 21 -4.35 6.43 29.26
CA ALA A 21 -5.53 5.56 29.19
C ALA A 21 -5.26 4.11 29.67
N GLY A 22 -4.39 3.96 30.68
CA GLY A 22 -3.98 2.67 31.24
C GLY A 22 -2.81 1.98 30.52
N ALA A 23 -2.39 2.45 29.35
CA ALA A 23 -1.16 2.02 28.69
C ALA A 23 0.07 2.74 29.27
N GLY A 24 1.25 2.14 29.20
CA GLY A 24 2.52 2.73 29.61
C GLY A 24 3.41 3.02 28.40
N LEU A 25 3.37 4.26 27.92
CA LEU A 25 4.11 4.68 26.73
C LEU A 25 5.55 5.02 27.14
N PRO A 26 6.57 4.52 26.43
CA PRO A 26 7.96 4.83 26.75
C PRO A 26 8.23 6.33 26.60
N VAL A 27 8.91 6.91 27.58
CA VAL A 27 9.41 8.28 27.53
C VAL A 27 10.89 8.24 27.17
N ALA A 28 11.25 8.71 25.99
CA ALA A 28 12.63 8.81 25.57
C ALA A 28 13.33 9.97 26.29
N GLY A 29 14.66 9.91 26.42
CA GLY A 29 15.44 11.02 26.99
C GLY A 29 15.25 12.33 26.22
N SER A 30 15.00 12.24 24.90
CA SER A 30 14.67 13.37 24.03
C SER A 30 13.34 14.03 24.35
N ASP A 31 12.41 13.31 24.98
CA ASP A 31 11.07 13.80 25.28
C ASP A 31 11.05 14.63 26.58
N VAL A 32 11.95 14.36 27.53
CA VAL A 32 11.87 14.90 28.90
C VAL A 32 11.80 16.44 28.94
N GLY A 33 12.68 17.11 28.21
CA GLY A 33 12.71 18.57 28.15
C GLY A 33 11.54 19.16 27.36
N PRO A 34 11.37 18.78 26.07
CA PRO A 34 10.30 19.28 25.21
C PRO A 34 8.89 19.02 25.73
N ASP A 35 8.64 17.83 26.27
CA ASP A 35 7.32 17.39 26.74
C ASP A 35 7.06 17.79 28.20
N HIS A 36 8.04 18.43 28.84
CA HIS A 36 8.00 18.90 30.23
C HIS A 36 7.75 17.80 31.27
N TYR A 37 8.31 16.60 31.06
CA TYR A 37 8.21 15.51 32.03
C TYR A 37 9.07 15.77 33.27
N ASP A 38 8.41 15.86 34.43
CA ASP A 38 9.05 16.03 35.74
C ASP A 38 9.51 14.69 36.33
N LEU A 39 10.77 14.33 36.07
CA LEU A 39 11.36 13.07 36.53
C LEU A 39 11.44 12.94 38.07
N SER A 40 11.23 14.03 38.83
CA SER A 40 11.18 13.96 40.30
C SER A 40 9.87 13.34 40.82
N LYS A 41 8.84 13.24 39.97
CA LYS A 41 7.51 12.71 40.31
C LYS A 41 7.28 11.27 39.87
N ILE A 42 8.33 10.55 39.51
CA ILE A 42 8.23 9.15 39.07
C ILE A 42 7.70 8.29 40.22
N VAL A 43 6.67 7.51 39.92
CA VAL A 43 6.15 6.46 40.80
C VAL A 43 6.89 5.16 40.53
N ILE A 44 7.50 4.58 41.57
CA ILE A 44 8.09 3.24 41.48
C ILE A 44 6.99 2.20 41.59
N VAL A 45 6.90 1.32 40.61
CA VAL A 45 5.98 0.19 40.57
C VAL A 45 6.77 -1.12 40.52
N ASP A 46 6.10 -2.24 40.81
CA ASP A 46 6.72 -3.55 40.69
C ASP A 46 7.06 -3.90 39.23
N ASP A 47 8.10 -4.71 39.04
CA ASP A 47 8.63 -5.06 37.72
C ASP A 47 7.58 -5.78 36.85
N ALA A 48 6.78 -6.66 37.46
CA ALA A 48 5.76 -7.42 36.75
C ALA A 48 4.67 -6.49 36.19
N ALA A 49 4.15 -5.58 37.01
CA ALA A 49 3.19 -4.57 36.58
C ALA A 49 3.78 -3.63 35.53
N PHE A 50 5.03 -3.16 35.71
CA PHE A 50 5.70 -2.29 34.74
C PHE A 50 5.81 -2.94 33.36
N ASN A 51 6.19 -4.22 33.33
CA ASN A 51 6.37 -4.99 32.10
C ASN A 51 5.04 -5.42 31.47
N ALA A 52 3.96 -5.54 32.26
CA ALA A 52 2.63 -5.87 31.77
C ALA A 52 1.88 -4.70 31.12
N LEU A 53 2.36 -3.46 31.27
CA LEU A 53 1.75 -2.28 30.64
C LEU A 53 1.84 -2.37 29.11
N SER A 54 0.68 -2.29 28.45
CA SER A 54 0.61 -2.07 26.99
C SER A 54 1.43 -0.85 26.60
N THR A 55 2.16 -0.93 25.50
CA THR A 55 2.94 0.20 24.95
C THR A 55 2.12 1.09 24.02
N THR A 56 0.85 0.74 23.79
CA THR A 56 -0.09 1.49 22.95
C THR A 56 -1.36 1.79 23.72
N PRO A 57 -1.90 3.02 23.64
CA PRO A 57 -3.23 3.33 24.14
C PRO A 57 -4.28 2.45 23.46
N PRO A 58 -5.42 2.18 24.13
CA PRO A 58 -6.54 1.49 23.49
C PRO A 58 -7.01 2.19 22.22
N SER A 59 -7.46 1.42 21.22
CA SER A 59 -8.07 1.97 20.01
C SER A 59 -9.25 2.88 20.34
N GLY A 60 -9.36 4.01 19.66
CA GLY A 60 -10.35 5.07 19.91
C GLY A 60 -9.86 6.18 20.84
N THR A 61 -8.70 6.03 21.50
CA THR A 61 -8.09 7.09 22.32
C THR A 61 -7.71 8.28 21.45
N VAL A 62 -8.10 9.49 21.87
CA VAL A 62 -7.69 10.74 21.21
C VAL A 62 -6.41 11.25 21.86
N VAL A 63 -5.42 11.57 21.04
CA VAL A 63 -4.10 12.00 21.49
C VAL A 63 -3.59 13.22 20.75
N HIS A 64 -2.67 13.92 21.39
CA HIS A 64 -1.86 15.00 20.81
C HIS A 64 -0.41 14.89 21.29
N ASP A 65 0.47 15.63 20.63
CA ASP A 65 1.86 15.74 21.06
C ASP A 65 1.94 16.46 22.41
N GLN A 66 2.53 15.83 23.42
CA GLN A 66 2.71 16.43 24.75
C GLN A 66 3.58 17.70 24.71
N ALA A 67 4.50 17.83 23.75
CA ALA A 67 5.23 19.08 23.52
C ALA A 67 4.33 20.24 23.06
N GLY A 68 3.08 19.95 22.69
CA GLY A 68 2.07 20.90 22.26
C GLY A 68 1.79 20.86 20.75
N GLY A 69 0.93 21.78 20.30
CA GLY A 69 0.50 21.86 18.91
C GLY A 69 -1.00 21.61 18.72
N ALA A 70 -1.49 21.93 17.51
CA ALA A 70 -2.92 21.89 17.18
C ALA A 70 -3.38 20.54 16.61
N ASN A 71 -2.47 19.69 16.16
CA ASN A 71 -2.84 18.41 15.54
C ASN A 71 -3.41 17.46 16.59
N ARG A 72 -4.42 16.70 16.18
CA ARG A 72 -5.08 15.66 16.98
C ARG A 72 -5.11 14.37 16.19
N TYR A 73 -5.03 13.26 16.90
CA TYR A 73 -4.99 11.94 16.33
C TYR A 73 -5.92 11.01 17.10
N VAL A 74 -6.48 10.01 16.42
CA VAL A 74 -7.11 8.87 17.08
C VAL A 74 -6.18 7.67 16.96
N VAL A 75 -5.96 6.98 18.08
CA VAL A 75 -5.18 5.74 18.09
C VAL A 75 -6.06 4.62 17.55
N VAL A 76 -5.58 3.88 16.55
CA VAL A 76 -6.24 2.71 15.99
C VAL A 76 -5.18 1.65 15.78
N ASP A 77 -5.27 0.58 16.58
CA ASP A 77 -4.34 -0.55 16.52
C ASP A 77 -2.87 -0.12 16.61
N GLY A 78 -2.59 0.80 17.55
CA GLY A 78 -1.26 1.37 17.77
C GLY A 78 -0.82 2.46 16.80
N ALA A 79 -1.50 2.63 15.65
CA ALA A 79 -1.26 3.75 14.73
C ALA A 79 -1.99 5.00 15.20
N ALA A 80 -1.38 6.18 14.99
CA ALA A 80 -2.00 7.48 15.27
C ALA A 80 -2.54 8.09 13.97
N LEU A 81 -3.86 8.06 13.79
CA LEU A 81 -4.51 8.53 12.57
C LEU A 81 -4.91 10.00 12.71
N PRO A 82 -4.49 10.89 11.79
CA PRO A 82 -4.75 12.33 11.91
C PRO A 82 -6.25 12.63 11.82
N ILE A 83 -6.71 13.52 12.70
CA ILE A 83 -8.08 14.07 12.70
C ILE A 83 -8.00 15.49 12.15
N THR A 84 -8.77 15.78 11.11
CA THR A 84 -8.89 17.15 10.58
C THR A 84 -9.80 18.00 11.46
N GLY A 85 -9.70 19.34 11.34
CA GLY A 85 -10.58 20.25 12.07
C GLY A 85 -12.08 20.07 11.73
N ALA A 86 -12.40 19.60 10.52
CA ALA A 86 -13.77 19.29 10.13
C ALA A 86 -14.29 18.02 10.83
N GLU A 87 -13.45 16.99 10.93
CA GLU A 87 -13.78 15.71 11.57
C GLU A 87 -13.84 15.83 13.09
N TRP A 88 -13.09 16.76 13.69
CA TRP A 88 -12.99 16.93 15.15
C TRP A 88 -14.36 16.94 15.85
N THR A 89 -15.27 17.79 15.38
CA THR A 89 -16.63 17.90 15.92
C THR A 89 -17.63 17.04 15.16
N ALA A 90 -17.51 16.91 13.84
CA ALA A 90 -18.47 16.13 13.04
C ALA A 90 -18.49 14.65 13.42
N ASP A 91 -17.32 14.11 13.79
CA ASP A 91 -17.14 12.69 14.10
C ASP A 91 -17.15 12.43 15.63
N GLY A 92 -17.38 13.48 16.42
CA GLY A 92 -17.50 13.44 17.88
C GLY A 92 -16.20 13.16 18.63
N TYR A 93 -15.04 13.38 18.01
CA TYR A 93 -13.74 13.24 18.67
C TYR A 93 -13.54 14.28 19.80
N ASP A 94 -14.15 15.46 19.65
CA ASP A 94 -14.14 16.55 20.63
C ASP A 94 -14.80 16.24 21.97
N THR A 95 -15.66 15.22 22.01
CA THR A 95 -16.28 14.73 23.24
C THR A 95 -15.41 13.76 24.04
N ARG A 96 -14.27 13.33 23.47
CA ARG A 96 -13.35 12.35 24.08
C ARG A 96 -12.24 13.07 24.84
N PRO A 97 -11.68 12.44 25.90
CA PRO A 97 -10.49 12.99 26.56
C PRO A 97 -9.32 13.13 25.57
N ASP A 98 -8.80 14.34 25.46
CA ASP A 98 -7.62 14.68 24.66
C ASP A 98 -6.35 14.47 25.50
N MET A 99 -5.56 13.44 25.20
CA MET A 99 -4.41 13.03 26.02
C MET A 99 -3.08 13.36 25.35
N GLY A 100 -2.19 14.06 26.04
CA GLY A 100 -0.83 14.29 25.56
C GLY A 100 0.03 13.03 25.66
N VAL A 101 0.71 12.66 24.57
CA VAL A 101 1.59 11.49 24.47
C VAL A 101 3.03 11.91 24.17
N PRO A 102 4.05 11.09 24.48
CA PRO A 102 5.44 11.44 24.22
C PRO A 102 5.69 11.75 22.74
N THR A 103 6.47 12.80 22.44
CA THR A 103 6.81 13.22 21.07
C THR A 103 7.35 12.04 20.25
N SER A 104 8.34 11.33 20.77
CA SER A 104 8.97 10.20 20.07
C SER A 104 8.00 9.04 19.77
N TRP A 105 7.07 8.77 20.69
CA TRP A 105 6.03 7.76 20.50
C TRP A 105 5.08 8.19 19.39
N LEU A 106 4.62 9.44 19.41
CA LEU A 106 3.67 9.93 18.41
C LEU A 106 4.28 9.89 17.01
N GLN A 107 5.55 10.29 16.84
CA GLN A 107 6.27 10.19 15.57
C GLN A 107 6.29 8.76 15.03
N THR A 108 6.52 7.77 15.90
CA THR A 108 6.47 6.36 15.52
C THR A 108 5.06 5.93 15.14
N ALA A 109 4.06 6.29 15.95
CA ALA A 109 2.66 5.92 15.74
C ALA A 109 2.06 6.55 14.46
N THR A 110 2.44 7.78 14.10
CA THR A 110 1.97 8.44 12.86
C THR A 110 2.55 7.82 11.60
N ASN A 111 3.70 7.16 11.70
CA ASN A 111 4.32 6.41 10.61
C ASN A 111 3.91 4.93 10.59
N SER A 112 3.11 4.51 11.57
CA SER A 112 2.56 3.16 11.65
C SER A 112 1.26 3.05 10.86
N THR A 113 0.90 1.84 10.48
CA THR A 113 -0.36 1.52 9.81
C THR A 113 -1.12 0.51 10.68
N PRO A 114 -2.46 0.63 10.80
CA PRO A 114 -3.25 -0.43 11.41
C PRO A 114 -2.99 -1.80 10.77
N SER A 115 -3.03 -2.86 11.57
CA SER A 115 -2.63 -4.21 11.15
C SER A 115 -3.51 -4.76 10.03
N THR A 116 -2.90 -5.60 9.19
CA THR A 116 -3.62 -6.40 8.20
C THR A 116 -4.70 -7.24 8.87
N GLY A 117 -5.90 -7.25 8.29
CA GLY A 117 -7.06 -7.99 8.76
C GLY A 117 -8.03 -7.17 9.61
N LEU A 118 -7.64 -5.99 10.11
CA LEU A 118 -8.53 -5.07 10.82
C LEU A 118 -9.61 -4.54 9.88
N VAL A 119 -10.86 -4.52 10.36
CA VAL A 119 -11.99 -3.98 9.59
C VAL A 119 -12.24 -2.54 10.01
N LEU A 120 -12.40 -1.67 9.02
CA LEU A 120 -12.56 -0.24 9.17
C LEU A 120 -13.87 0.25 8.57
N MET A 121 -14.40 1.33 9.14
CA MET A 121 -15.47 2.15 8.57
C MET A 121 -15.16 3.63 8.80
N ASP A 122 -15.80 4.49 8.01
CA ASP A 122 -15.77 5.93 8.25
C ASP A 122 -16.48 6.25 9.59
N GLN A 123 -15.78 6.89 10.51
CA GLN A 123 -16.31 7.24 11.84
C GLN A 123 -17.54 8.14 11.74
N SER A 124 -17.59 9.01 10.72
CA SER A 124 -18.73 9.93 10.52
C SER A 124 -20.00 9.21 10.07
N GLY A 125 -19.86 8.01 9.48
CA GLY A 125 -20.94 7.30 8.81
C GLY A 125 -21.35 7.87 7.45
N THR A 126 -20.63 8.87 6.91
CA THR A 126 -20.89 9.44 5.58
C THR A 126 -20.61 8.41 4.49
N ASP A 127 -19.53 7.65 4.62
CA ASP A 127 -19.29 6.44 3.82
C ASP A 127 -19.82 5.20 4.55
N ALA A 128 -20.86 4.59 3.99
CA ALA A 128 -21.46 3.36 4.51
C ALA A 128 -20.64 2.09 4.18
N SER A 129 -19.58 2.22 3.37
CA SER A 129 -18.72 1.11 2.98
C SER A 129 -17.88 0.63 4.16
N ARG A 130 -17.48 -0.64 4.08
CA ARG A 130 -16.57 -1.27 5.04
C ARG A 130 -15.32 -1.72 4.32
N TYR A 131 -14.20 -1.66 5.02
CA TYR A 131 -12.90 -1.94 4.45
C TYR A 131 -12.14 -2.92 5.33
N VAL A 132 -11.26 -3.71 4.74
CA VAL A 132 -10.26 -4.50 5.48
C VAL A 132 -8.87 -3.97 5.16
N MET A 133 -8.05 -3.79 6.19
CA MET A 133 -6.66 -3.41 6.02
C MET A 133 -5.86 -4.58 5.45
N VAL A 134 -5.09 -4.33 4.40
CA VAL A 134 -4.17 -5.28 3.78
C VAL A 134 -2.94 -4.51 3.34
N ASP A 135 -1.83 -4.74 4.05
CA ASP A 135 -0.52 -4.21 3.68
C ASP A 135 -0.53 -2.70 3.37
N GLY A 136 -1.04 -1.90 4.32
CA GLY A 136 -1.10 -0.45 4.16
C GLY A 136 -2.34 0.10 3.42
N ALA A 137 -3.09 -0.75 2.72
CA ALA A 137 -4.25 -0.36 1.93
C ALA A 137 -5.58 -0.77 2.61
N ALA A 138 -6.61 0.06 2.46
CA ALA A 138 -7.96 -0.25 2.91
C ALA A 138 -8.77 -0.79 1.72
N LEU A 139 -9.04 -2.10 1.70
CA LEU A 139 -9.71 -2.77 0.60
C LEU A 139 -11.23 -2.86 0.84
N PRO A 140 -12.08 -2.43 -0.11
CA PRO A 140 -13.53 -2.43 0.08
C PRO A 140 -14.07 -3.86 0.20
N ILE A 141 -14.96 -4.07 1.16
CA ILE A 141 -15.70 -5.31 1.39
C ILE A 141 -17.10 -5.15 0.80
N SER A 142 -17.50 -6.01 -0.12
CA SER A 142 -18.88 -5.97 -0.63
C SER A 142 -19.87 -6.47 0.42
N GLY A 143 -21.15 -6.07 0.28
CA GLY A 143 -22.21 -6.54 1.17
C GLY A 143 -22.38 -8.07 1.17
N ALA A 144 -22.13 -8.72 0.03
CA ALA A 144 -22.19 -10.19 -0.08
C ALA A 144 -21.06 -10.88 0.70
N GLU A 145 -19.87 -10.27 0.72
CA GLU A 145 -18.69 -10.82 1.38
C GLU A 145 -18.70 -10.60 2.89
N TRP A 146 -19.41 -9.58 3.38
CA TRP A 146 -19.41 -9.17 4.79
C TRP A 146 -19.62 -10.35 5.75
N THR A 147 -20.71 -11.09 5.57
CA THR A 147 -21.03 -12.28 6.38
C THR A 147 -20.45 -13.56 5.78
N ALA A 148 -20.47 -13.70 4.45
CA ALA A 148 -20.01 -14.94 3.80
C ALA A 148 -18.52 -15.24 4.05
N ASN A 149 -17.70 -14.20 4.20
CA ASN A 149 -16.25 -14.31 4.42
C ASN A 149 -15.85 -14.00 5.87
N GLY A 150 -16.83 -13.91 6.78
CA GLY A 150 -16.62 -13.74 8.23
C GLY A 150 -16.02 -12.40 8.66
N TYR A 151 -16.10 -11.36 7.83
CA TYR A 151 -15.64 -10.02 8.21
C TYR A 151 -16.50 -9.43 9.34
N ASP A 152 -17.77 -9.83 9.43
CA ASP A 152 -18.74 -9.43 10.45
C ASP A 152 -18.45 -9.91 11.86
N THR A 153 -17.60 -10.92 12.00
CA THR A 153 -17.13 -11.42 13.30
C THR A 153 -15.85 -10.73 13.80
N ARG A 154 -15.26 -9.87 12.97
CA ARG A 154 -14.02 -9.15 13.30
C ARG A 154 -14.32 -7.85 14.02
N LEU A 155 -13.32 -7.34 14.74
CA LEU A 155 -13.38 -5.99 15.31
C LEU A 155 -13.55 -4.97 14.18
N LEU A 156 -14.64 -4.19 14.26
CA LEU A 156 -14.93 -3.08 13.37
C LEU A 156 -14.56 -1.76 14.06
N MET A 157 -13.71 -0.97 13.41
CA MET A 157 -13.23 0.30 13.95
C MET A 157 -13.62 1.49 13.08
N GLY A 158 -14.17 2.53 13.69
CA GLY A 158 -14.35 3.83 13.04
C GLY A 158 -13.03 4.60 12.96
N VAL A 159 -12.73 5.17 11.79
CA VAL A 159 -11.52 5.97 11.52
C VAL A 159 -11.88 7.32 10.89
N PRO A 160 -10.99 8.33 10.93
CA PRO A 160 -11.22 9.61 10.27
C PRO A 160 -11.42 9.42 8.76
N GLY A 161 -12.50 9.97 8.19
CA GLY A 161 -12.88 9.74 6.80
C GLY A 161 -11.82 10.21 5.78
N THR A 162 -11.09 11.28 6.09
CA THR A 162 -9.99 11.82 5.26
C THR A 162 -8.81 10.87 5.22
N TRP A 163 -8.45 10.28 6.36
CA TRP A 163 -7.43 9.24 6.41
C TRP A 163 -7.89 7.99 5.65
N LEU A 164 -9.15 7.56 5.84
CA LEU A 164 -9.69 6.39 5.17
C LEU A 164 -9.66 6.52 3.65
N ARG A 165 -10.07 7.67 3.10
CA ARG A 165 -9.97 7.94 1.65
C ARG A 165 -8.55 7.79 1.13
N SER A 166 -7.55 8.26 1.87
CA SER A 166 -6.13 8.07 1.51
C SER A 166 -5.71 6.60 1.58
N ALA A 167 -6.19 5.85 2.57
CA ALA A 167 -5.91 4.42 2.67
C ALA A 167 -6.57 3.60 1.55
N VAL A 168 -7.77 3.98 1.12
CA VAL A 168 -8.51 3.34 0.01
C VAL A 168 -7.85 3.60 -1.34
N SER A 169 -7.21 4.76 -1.53
CA SER A 169 -6.47 5.05 -2.77
C SER A 169 -5.14 4.31 -2.89
N ARG A 170 -4.67 3.66 -1.81
CA ARG A 170 -3.44 2.85 -1.83
C ARG A 170 -3.72 1.48 -2.45
N THR A 171 -2.65 0.84 -2.87
CA THR A 171 -2.67 -0.55 -3.30
C THR A 171 -1.68 -1.32 -2.44
N PRO A 172 -1.94 -2.61 -2.09
CA PRO A 172 -0.95 -3.43 -1.42
C PRO A 172 0.38 -3.42 -2.19
N SER A 173 1.49 -3.49 -1.48
CA SER A 173 2.82 -3.32 -2.03
C SER A 173 3.19 -4.42 -3.03
N THR A 174 4.09 -4.11 -3.96
CA THR A 174 4.67 -5.10 -4.88
C THR A 174 5.34 -6.20 -4.07
N GLY A 175 5.02 -7.45 -4.39
CA GLY A 175 5.53 -8.64 -3.71
C GLY A 175 4.57 -9.24 -2.69
N THR A 176 3.52 -8.51 -2.30
CA THR A 176 2.47 -9.02 -1.42
C THR A 176 1.70 -10.16 -2.10
N VAL A 177 1.57 -11.28 -1.39
CA VAL A 177 0.93 -12.49 -1.89
C VAL A 177 -0.50 -12.57 -1.36
N LEU A 178 -1.45 -12.75 -2.27
CA LEU A 178 -2.87 -12.65 -2.02
C LEU A 178 -3.61 -13.93 -2.37
N MET A 179 -4.72 -14.16 -1.67
CA MET A 179 -5.77 -15.11 -2.05
C MET A 179 -7.14 -14.51 -1.78
N ASN A 180 -8.17 -15.08 -2.41
CA ASN A 180 -9.55 -14.73 -2.09
C ASN A 180 -9.88 -15.18 -0.66
N GLN A 181 -10.34 -14.25 0.18
CA GLN A 181 -10.66 -14.50 1.60
C GLN A 181 -11.72 -15.58 1.80
N SER A 182 -12.63 -15.77 0.85
CA SER A 182 -13.65 -16.83 0.92
C SER A 182 -13.05 -18.24 1.03
N GLY A 183 -11.80 -18.42 0.55
CA GLY A 183 -11.13 -19.71 0.53
C GLY A 183 -11.72 -20.72 -0.46
N THR A 184 -12.75 -20.36 -1.23
CA THR A 184 -13.36 -21.25 -2.23
C THR A 184 -12.49 -21.38 -3.48
N ASP A 185 -11.64 -20.39 -3.74
CA ASP A 185 -10.66 -20.37 -4.81
C ASP A 185 -9.25 -20.57 -4.23
N ALA A 186 -8.55 -21.59 -4.71
CA ALA A 186 -7.19 -21.92 -4.30
C ALA A 186 -6.11 -21.13 -5.06
N SER A 187 -6.50 -20.34 -6.07
CA SER A 187 -5.58 -19.48 -6.81
C SER A 187 -4.91 -18.47 -5.90
N ARG A 188 -3.60 -18.29 -6.12
CA ARG A 188 -2.77 -17.30 -5.42
C ARG A 188 -2.28 -16.27 -6.42
N TYR A 189 -2.09 -15.07 -5.93
CA TYR A 189 -1.66 -13.94 -6.74
C TYR A 189 -0.52 -13.21 -6.06
N VAL A 190 0.34 -12.55 -6.83
CA VAL A 190 1.33 -11.60 -6.31
C VAL A 190 1.01 -10.21 -6.86
N MET A 191 1.06 -9.21 -5.99
CA MET A 191 0.93 -7.82 -6.40
C MET A 191 2.19 -7.35 -7.11
N VAL A 192 2.02 -6.74 -8.28
CA VAL A 192 3.10 -6.14 -9.06
C VAL A 192 2.58 -4.85 -9.66
N ASP A 193 3.16 -3.73 -9.23
CA ASP A 193 2.85 -2.40 -9.77
C ASP A 193 1.34 -2.11 -9.85
N GLY A 194 0.64 -2.50 -8.78
CA GLY A 194 -0.79 -2.34 -8.61
C GLY A 194 -1.69 -3.37 -9.30
N ALA A 195 -1.16 -4.31 -10.08
CA ALA A 195 -1.90 -5.45 -10.64
C ALA A 195 -1.68 -6.73 -9.81
N ALA A 196 -2.67 -7.62 -9.77
CA ALA A 196 -2.56 -8.93 -9.14
C ALA A 196 -2.28 -10.00 -10.19
N LEU A 197 -1.07 -10.57 -10.18
CA LEU A 197 -0.64 -11.55 -11.19
C LEU A 197 -0.82 -12.98 -10.66
N PRO A 198 -1.43 -13.91 -11.43
CA PRO A 198 -1.63 -15.27 -10.98
C PRO A 198 -0.28 -16.00 -10.83
N ILE A 199 -0.15 -16.76 -9.75
CA ILE A 199 0.98 -17.63 -9.47
C ILE A 199 0.54 -19.07 -9.81
N SER A 200 1.27 -19.75 -10.69
CA SER A 200 1.00 -21.17 -10.96
C SER A 200 1.38 -22.05 -9.77
N GLY A 201 0.85 -23.28 -9.73
CA GLY A 201 1.20 -24.24 -8.68
C GLY A 201 2.69 -24.58 -8.64
N ALA A 202 3.35 -24.63 -9.80
CA ALA A 202 4.79 -24.87 -9.86
C ALA A 202 5.57 -23.69 -9.27
N GLU A 203 5.27 -22.46 -9.71
CA GLU A 203 5.92 -21.25 -9.22
C GLU A 203 5.69 -21.04 -7.72
N TRP A 204 4.52 -21.41 -7.19
CA TRP A 204 4.25 -21.34 -5.76
C TRP A 204 5.32 -22.06 -4.91
N ASP A 205 5.74 -23.23 -5.37
CA ASP A 205 6.69 -24.09 -4.65
C ASP A 205 8.14 -23.76 -4.98
N THR A 206 8.45 -23.42 -6.24
CA THR A 206 9.82 -23.19 -6.72
C THR A 206 10.30 -21.76 -6.53
N ASP A 207 9.38 -20.78 -6.50
CA ASP A 207 9.68 -19.34 -6.52
C ASP A 207 9.50 -18.66 -5.16
N ASP A 208 9.60 -19.45 -4.09
CA ASP A 208 9.56 -19.00 -2.70
C ASP A 208 8.31 -18.19 -2.30
N TYR A 209 7.29 -18.10 -3.18
CA TYR A 209 6.02 -17.47 -2.85
C TYR A 209 5.36 -18.12 -1.64
N ARG A 210 5.52 -19.44 -1.47
CA ARG A 210 5.06 -20.18 -0.28
C ARG A 210 5.69 -19.77 1.05
N LEU A 211 6.86 -19.12 1.01
CA LEU A 211 7.56 -18.65 2.21
C LEU A 211 7.07 -17.25 2.64
N ARG A 212 6.27 -16.58 1.80
CA ARG A 212 5.74 -15.26 2.09
C ARG A 212 4.41 -15.37 2.84
N PRO A 213 4.07 -14.36 3.67
CA PRO A 213 2.74 -14.27 4.26
C PRO A 213 1.66 -14.24 3.17
N LEU A 214 0.71 -15.17 3.25
CA LEU A 214 -0.44 -15.23 2.36
C LEU A 214 -1.61 -14.43 2.97
N MET A 215 -2.04 -13.38 2.27
CA MET A 215 -3.08 -12.48 2.76
C MET A 215 -4.44 -12.78 2.09
N GLY A 216 -5.47 -12.95 2.90
CA GLY A 216 -6.86 -13.03 2.41
C GLY A 216 -7.42 -11.64 2.10
N VAL A 217 -7.97 -11.46 0.90
CA VAL A 217 -8.56 -10.18 0.45
C VAL A 217 -10.00 -10.35 -0.02
N PRO A 218 -10.81 -9.27 -0.08
CA PRO A 218 -12.12 -9.30 -0.71
C PRO A 218 -12.00 -9.78 -2.17
N GLY A 219 -12.78 -10.78 -2.55
CA GLY A 219 -12.80 -11.38 -3.88
C GLY A 219 -13.25 -10.40 -4.96
N THR A 220 -14.23 -9.54 -4.70
CA THR A 220 -14.63 -8.50 -5.67
C THR A 220 -13.48 -7.53 -5.97
N TRP A 221 -12.74 -7.12 -4.94
CA TRP A 221 -11.55 -6.29 -5.14
C TRP A 221 -10.45 -7.05 -5.87
N LEU A 222 -10.19 -8.30 -5.50
CA LEU A 222 -9.15 -9.13 -6.12
C LEU A 222 -9.40 -9.32 -7.62
N GLN A 223 -10.65 -9.58 -8.02
CA GLN A 223 -11.01 -9.69 -9.44
C GLN A 223 -10.69 -8.41 -10.22
N ALA A 224 -10.97 -7.24 -9.64
CA ALA A 224 -10.62 -5.97 -10.26
C ALA A 224 -9.10 -5.77 -10.36
N ALA A 225 -8.34 -6.19 -9.34
CA ALA A 225 -6.88 -6.13 -9.35
C ALA A 225 -6.25 -7.10 -10.38
N VAL A 226 -6.85 -8.28 -10.57
CA VAL A 226 -6.42 -9.28 -11.57
C VAL A 226 -6.73 -8.82 -13.00
N ALA A 227 -7.86 -8.13 -13.20
CA ALA A 227 -8.23 -7.58 -14.50
C ALA A 227 -7.37 -6.36 -14.91
N ARG A 228 -6.62 -5.78 -13.99
CA ARG A 228 -5.78 -4.61 -14.25
C ARG A 228 -4.53 -5.02 -15.04
N PRO A 229 -4.24 -4.41 -16.19
CA PRO A 229 -2.98 -4.64 -16.88
C PRO A 229 -1.83 -4.04 -16.07
N LEU A 230 -0.63 -4.62 -16.20
CA LEU A 230 0.57 -3.91 -15.75
C LEU A 230 0.69 -2.57 -16.49
N PRO A 231 1.07 -1.49 -15.80
CA PRO A 231 1.28 -0.21 -16.43
C PRO A 231 2.26 -0.28 -17.60
N ASN A 232 2.09 0.62 -18.56
CA ASN A 232 3.09 0.84 -19.59
C ASN A 232 4.39 1.31 -18.94
N LYS A 233 5.53 0.95 -19.54
CA LYS A 233 6.89 1.27 -19.05
C LYS A 233 7.34 0.50 -17.80
N THR A 234 6.49 -0.34 -17.20
CA THR A 234 6.94 -1.26 -16.14
C THR A 234 8.00 -2.20 -16.71
N VAL A 235 9.13 -2.32 -16.02
CA VAL A 235 10.24 -3.19 -16.41
C VAL A 235 10.16 -4.49 -15.61
N VAL A 236 10.10 -5.62 -16.30
CA VAL A 236 9.85 -6.93 -15.69
C VAL A 236 10.86 -7.98 -16.11
N THR A 237 11.05 -8.96 -15.25
CA THR A 237 11.76 -10.22 -15.52
C THR A 237 11.08 -11.36 -14.80
N ALA A 238 11.37 -12.61 -15.20
CA ALA A 238 10.87 -13.77 -14.47
C ALA A 238 11.56 -13.84 -13.09
N TYR A 239 10.75 -13.99 -12.03
CA TYR A 239 11.18 -13.87 -10.63
C TYR A 239 12.43 -14.71 -10.27
N ASN A 240 12.54 -15.92 -10.81
CA ASN A 240 13.59 -16.89 -10.45
C ASN A 240 14.64 -17.18 -11.53
N ASN A 241 14.58 -16.53 -12.68
CA ASN A 241 15.57 -16.76 -13.71
C ASN A 241 16.77 -15.83 -13.47
N GLY A 242 17.79 -16.33 -12.77
CA GLY A 242 19.06 -15.65 -12.53
C GLY A 242 19.79 -15.24 -13.82
N GLY A 243 19.35 -14.13 -14.43
CA GLY A 243 19.82 -13.63 -15.73
C GLY A 243 18.80 -13.74 -16.88
N GLY A 244 17.50 -13.84 -16.60
CA GLY A 244 16.45 -13.90 -17.62
C GLY A 244 16.32 -12.62 -18.46
N THR A 245 15.75 -12.76 -19.67
CA THR A 245 15.39 -11.64 -20.54
C THR A 245 14.60 -10.58 -19.78
N VAL A 246 15.01 -9.32 -19.91
CA VAL A 246 14.28 -8.17 -19.36
C VAL A 246 13.27 -7.71 -20.40
N TYR A 247 12.09 -7.34 -19.95
CA TYR A 247 11.02 -6.86 -20.80
C TYR A 247 10.54 -5.49 -20.33
N VAL A 248 10.07 -4.67 -21.27
CA VAL A 248 9.22 -3.51 -20.96
C VAL A 248 7.77 -3.82 -21.31
N MET A 249 6.85 -3.42 -20.45
CA MET A 249 5.42 -3.52 -20.68
C MET A 249 4.95 -2.42 -21.64
N ALA A 250 4.29 -2.82 -22.74
CA ALA A 250 3.67 -1.92 -23.71
C ALA A 250 2.32 -2.47 -24.17
N GLY A 251 1.23 -1.82 -23.80
CA GLY A 251 -0.13 -2.23 -24.19
C GLY A 251 -0.48 -3.64 -23.71
N GLY A 252 0.05 -4.06 -22.56
CA GLY A 252 -0.09 -5.42 -22.05
C GLY A 252 0.70 -6.50 -22.80
N MET A 253 1.59 -6.14 -23.72
CA MET A 253 2.61 -7.03 -24.30
C MET A 253 3.92 -6.84 -23.51
N ALA A 254 4.63 -7.94 -23.25
CA ALA A 254 5.98 -7.89 -22.71
C ALA A 254 6.98 -7.86 -23.87
N VAL A 255 7.65 -6.72 -24.05
CA VAL A 255 8.56 -6.48 -25.18
C VAL A 255 9.99 -6.77 -24.74
N PRO A 256 10.68 -7.77 -25.31
CA PRO A 256 12.03 -8.14 -24.88
C PRO A 256 13.02 -7.03 -25.21
N LEU A 257 13.90 -6.73 -24.26
CA LEU A 257 14.97 -5.76 -24.41
C LEU A 257 16.30 -6.47 -24.54
N SER A 258 17.10 -6.09 -25.55
CA SER A 258 18.53 -6.37 -25.49
C SER A 258 19.18 -5.51 -24.40
N TYR A 259 20.40 -5.85 -23.98
CA TYR A 259 21.14 -5.02 -23.02
C TYR A 259 21.33 -3.57 -23.54
N ALA A 260 21.53 -3.41 -24.85
CA ALA A 260 21.64 -2.10 -25.49
C ALA A 260 20.32 -1.33 -25.47
N ASP A 261 19.18 -2.00 -25.69
CA ASP A 261 17.87 -1.36 -25.56
C ASP A 261 17.57 -0.96 -24.11
N PHE A 262 17.85 -1.87 -23.17
CA PHE A 262 17.60 -1.67 -21.74
C PHE A 262 18.34 -0.44 -21.20
N THR A 263 19.62 -0.29 -21.53
CA THR A 263 20.44 0.86 -21.10
C THR A 263 20.22 2.09 -21.99
N GLY A 264 20.15 1.91 -23.31
CA GLY A 264 20.01 3.00 -24.28
C GLY A 264 18.66 3.73 -24.19
N MET A 265 17.60 3.05 -23.76
CA MET A 265 16.27 3.66 -23.52
C MET A 265 16.09 4.12 -22.07
N GLY A 266 17.09 3.92 -21.19
CA GLY A 266 17.07 4.36 -19.80
C GLY A 266 16.24 3.50 -18.84
N TYR A 267 15.83 2.30 -19.25
CA TYR A 267 15.07 1.37 -18.41
C TYR A 267 15.91 0.76 -17.28
N ASP A 268 17.24 0.81 -17.39
CA ASP A 268 18.20 0.44 -16.33
C ASP A 268 18.08 1.27 -15.05
N LYS A 269 17.41 2.42 -15.13
CA LYS A 269 17.14 3.30 -13.98
C LYS A 269 15.79 3.03 -13.33
N ALA A 270 14.92 2.25 -13.98
CA ALA A 270 13.62 1.88 -13.42
C ALA A 270 13.76 0.65 -12.50
N PRO A 271 12.88 0.51 -11.49
CA PRO A 271 12.82 -0.71 -10.70
C PRO A 271 12.54 -1.93 -11.58
N LEU A 272 13.41 -2.94 -11.51
CA LEU A 272 13.21 -4.22 -12.18
C LEU A 272 12.32 -5.11 -11.31
N MET A 273 11.13 -5.44 -11.81
CA MET A 273 10.14 -6.24 -11.09
C MET A 273 10.24 -7.72 -11.47
N GLY A 274 10.42 -8.59 -10.47
CA GLY A 274 10.31 -10.04 -10.64
C GLY A 274 8.84 -10.47 -10.65
N ILE A 275 8.40 -11.16 -11.70
CA ILE A 275 7.00 -11.60 -11.88
C ILE A 275 6.89 -13.10 -12.18
N PRO A 276 5.71 -13.72 -12.03
CA PRO A 276 5.50 -15.12 -12.42
C PRO A 276 5.87 -15.36 -13.90
N GLY A 277 6.78 -16.30 -14.14
CA GLY A 277 7.33 -16.62 -15.46
C GLY A 277 6.29 -17.19 -16.43
N THR A 278 5.32 -17.97 -15.95
CA THR A 278 4.22 -18.52 -16.75
C THR A 278 3.33 -17.40 -17.31
N TRP A 279 3.05 -16.39 -16.48
CA TRP A 279 2.31 -15.21 -16.88
C TRP A 279 3.11 -14.33 -17.85
N LEU A 280 4.40 -14.09 -17.55
CA LEU A 280 5.29 -13.34 -18.44
C LEU A 280 5.40 -13.98 -19.83
N THR A 281 5.53 -15.31 -19.90
CA THR A 281 5.57 -16.05 -21.17
C THR A 281 4.33 -15.80 -22.01
N THR A 282 3.15 -15.76 -21.37
CA THR A 282 1.89 -15.45 -22.05
C THR A 282 1.87 -14.05 -22.66
N LEU A 283 2.45 -13.06 -21.96
CA LEU A 283 2.51 -11.68 -22.46
C LEU A 283 3.57 -11.47 -23.52
N ALA A 284 4.69 -12.18 -23.43
CA ALA A 284 5.76 -12.16 -24.43
C ALA A 284 5.34 -12.84 -25.74
N ALA A 285 4.41 -13.78 -25.68
CA ALA A 285 3.87 -14.47 -26.86
C ALA A 285 2.84 -13.63 -27.66
N LYS A 286 2.43 -12.46 -27.15
CA LYS A 286 1.51 -11.57 -27.90
C LYS A 286 2.20 -11.07 -29.16
N SER A 287 1.48 -11.07 -30.28
CA SER A 287 2.00 -10.60 -31.57
C SER A 287 2.07 -9.07 -31.69
N ALA A 288 1.30 -8.35 -30.87
CA ALA A 288 1.28 -6.90 -30.85
C ALA A 288 0.81 -6.35 -29.49
N PRO A 289 1.21 -5.11 -29.13
CA PRO A 289 0.56 -4.34 -28.08
C PRO A 289 -0.93 -4.13 -28.35
N SER A 290 -1.71 -3.86 -27.30
CA SER A 290 -3.15 -3.57 -27.44
C SER A 290 -3.39 -2.28 -28.26
N VAL A 291 -4.54 -2.23 -28.93
CA VAL A 291 -5.01 -1.02 -29.62
C VAL A 291 -5.06 0.16 -28.65
N GLY A 292 -4.62 1.33 -29.10
CA GLY A 292 -4.54 2.54 -28.29
C GLY A 292 -3.16 2.78 -27.65
N THR A 293 -2.23 1.83 -27.76
CA THR A 293 -0.88 1.99 -27.20
C THR A 293 -0.05 2.98 -28.03
N LEU A 294 0.66 3.89 -27.36
CA LEU A 294 1.57 4.83 -28.01
C LEU A 294 3.01 4.31 -27.93
N LEU A 295 3.67 4.20 -29.07
CA LEU A 295 4.99 3.62 -29.21
C LEU A 295 5.94 4.58 -29.91
N VAL A 296 7.20 4.60 -29.50
CA VAL A 296 8.29 5.28 -30.23
C VAL A 296 9.51 4.36 -30.26
N SER A 297 10.29 4.41 -31.33
CA SER A 297 11.57 3.69 -31.42
C SER A 297 12.73 4.68 -31.31
N PRO A 298 13.89 4.27 -30.77
CA PRO A 298 15.01 5.18 -30.52
C PRO A 298 15.62 5.77 -31.81
N ASP A 299 15.44 5.09 -32.94
CA ASP A 299 15.94 5.49 -34.26
C ASP A 299 14.94 6.35 -35.06
N ASN A 300 13.71 6.51 -34.58
CA ASN A 300 12.66 7.25 -35.29
C ASN A 300 11.76 8.01 -34.31
N ALA A 301 11.78 9.34 -34.39
CA ALA A 301 10.98 10.22 -33.54
C ALA A 301 9.46 10.18 -33.80
N THR A 302 8.99 9.42 -34.80
CA THR A 302 7.57 9.24 -35.07
C THR A 302 6.92 8.45 -33.94
N VAL A 303 5.92 9.05 -33.27
CA VAL A 303 5.06 8.32 -32.35
C VAL A 303 4.01 7.56 -33.14
N TRP A 304 3.89 6.27 -32.86
CA TRP A 304 2.96 5.36 -33.48
C TRP A 304 1.83 5.02 -32.50
N LEU A 305 0.59 5.13 -32.96
CA LEU A 305 -0.58 4.59 -32.28
C LEU A 305 -0.84 3.16 -32.77
N THR A 306 -0.90 2.19 -31.87
CA THR A 306 -1.32 0.84 -32.22
C THR A 306 -2.81 0.83 -32.55
N VAL A 307 -3.18 0.31 -33.71
CA VAL A 307 -4.56 0.23 -34.22
C VAL A 307 -4.88 -1.20 -34.63
N ALA A 308 -6.16 -1.50 -34.89
CA ALA A 308 -6.54 -2.82 -35.38
C ALA A 308 -5.78 -3.13 -36.68
N GLY A 309 -5.00 -4.21 -36.68
CA GLY A 309 -4.22 -4.65 -37.84
C GLY A 309 -2.86 -3.97 -38.06
N GLY A 310 -2.42 -3.05 -37.18
CA GLY A 310 -1.11 -2.42 -37.33
C GLY A 310 -0.86 -1.19 -36.46
N LYS A 311 -0.17 -0.21 -37.03
CA LYS A 311 0.17 1.05 -36.38
C LYS A 311 -0.10 2.24 -37.30
N LYS A 312 -0.46 3.37 -36.72
CA LYS A 312 -0.70 4.64 -37.43
C LYS A 312 0.25 5.71 -36.90
N ALA A 313 0.88 6.47 -37.80
CA ALA A 313 1.74 7.59 -37.40
C ALA A 313 0.90 8.72 -36.82
N LEU A 314 1.34 9.26 -35.68
CA LEU A 314 0.79 10.47 -35.09
C LEU A 314 1.68 11.67 -35.44
N THR A 315 1.04 12.83 -35.46
CA THR A 315 1.67 14.14 -35.67
C THR A 315 1.68 14.94 -34.37
N ALA A 316 2.45 16.03 -34.32
CA ALA A 316 2.45 16.93 -33.17
C ALA A 316 1.04 17.48 -32.85
N ALA A 317 0.15 17.58 -33.83
CA ALA A 317 -1.22 18.04 -33.64
C ALA A 317 -2.09 17.04 -32.86
N ASP A 318 -1.67 15.78 -32.72
CA ASP A 318 -2.39 14.75 -31.97
C ASP A 318 -2.08 14.77 -30.47
N PHE A 319 -1.16 15.64 -30.03
CA PHE A 319 -0.76 15.80 -28.63
C PHE A 319 -1.23 17.13 -28.05
N GLY A 320 -1.41 17.16 -26.72
CA GLY A 320 -1.75 18.36 -25.96
C GLY A 320 -3.02 18.22 -25.10
N PRO A 321 -3.51 19.32 -24.50
CA PRO A 321 -4.66 19.28 -23.60
C PRO A 321 -5.89 18.65 -24.26
N GLY A 322 -6.43 17.60 -23.65
CA GLY A 322 -7.58 16.84 -24.16
C GLY A 322 -7.28 15.87 -25.30
N LYS A 323 -6.00 15.62 -25.61
CA LYS A 323 -5.52 14.64 -26.60
C LYS A 323 -4.53 13.65 -25.97
N TYR A 324 -3.66 13.05 -26.77
CA TYR A 324 -2.61 12.15 -26.26
C TYR A 324 -1.55 12.92 -25.45
N SER A 325 -0.97 12.24 -24.45
CA SER A 325 0.17 12.73 -23.68
C SER A 325 1.46 12.05 -24.13
N PHE A 326 2.57 12.80 -24.12
CA PHE A 326 3.90 12.22 -24.30
C PHE A 326 4.32 11.33 -23.12
N ASP A 327 3.74 11.56 -21.94
CA ASP A 327 3.99 10.74 -20.75
C ASP A 327 3.47 9.30 -20.92
N ASP A 328 2.54 9.06 -21.85
CA ASP A 328 1.97 7.74 -22.14
C ASP A 328 2.75 6.97 -23.22
N VAL A 329 3.69 7.63 -23.91
CA VAL A 329 4.46 7.04 -25.01
C VAL A 329 5.52 6.08 -24.47
N VAL A 330 5.50 4.82 -24.92
CA VAL A 330 6.46 3.79 -24.54
C VAL A 330 7.58 3.71 -25.57
N THR A 331 8.82 3.86 -25.13
CA THR A 331 9.99 3.62 -25.99
C THR A 331 10.22 2.12 -26.10
N VAL A 332 10.22 1.60 -27.33
CA VAL A 332 10.36 0.16 -27.61
C VAL A 332 11.46 -0.08 -28.65
N PRO A 333 12.04 -1.29 -28.72
CA PRO A 333 12.98 -1.65 -29.77
C PRO A 333 12.42 -1.40 -31.18
N THR A 334 13.27 -0.92 -32.08
CA THR A 334 12.92 -0.67 -33.49
C THR A 334 12.30 -1.91 -34.14
N THR A 335 12.80 -3.09 -33.80
CA THR A 335 12.31 -4.38 -34.30
C THR A 335 10.80 -4.57 -34.08
N LEU A 336 10.26 -4.16 -32.92
CA LEU A 336 8.83 -4.25 -32.66
C LEU A 336 8.04 -3.32 -33.59
N THR A 337 8.45 -2.05 -33.68
CA THR A 337 7.72 -1.11 -34.53
C THR A 337 7.80 -1.52 -36.00
N ALA A 338 8.91 -2.09 -36.46
CA ALA A 338 9.08 -2.57 -37.83
C ALA A 338 8.20 -3.79 -38.16
N GLN A 339 7.87 -4.62 -37.18
CA GLN A 339 6.98 -5.78 -37.36
C GLN A 339 5.50 -5.40 -37.53
N LEU A 340 5.08 -4.24 -37.02
CA LEU A 340 3.69 -3.79 -37.10
C LEU A 340 3.42 -3.13 -38.47
N PRO A 341 2.41 -3.60 -39.24
CA PRO A 341 2.04 -2.99 -40.51
C PRO A 341 1.66 -1.51 -40.34
N THR A 342 2.05 -0.66 -41.28
CA THR A 342 1.61 0.74 -41.27
C THR A 342 0.24 0.86 -41.91
N VAL A 343 -0.70 1.43 -41.17
CA VAL A 343 -2.07 1.74 -41.61
C VAL A 343 -2.15 3.24 -41.92
N ALA A 344 -2.79 3.59 -43.02
CA ALA A 344 -3.00 4.98 -43.45
C ALA A 344 -3.96 5.74 -42.51
#